data_AF-A0A948BNQ2-F1
#
_entry.id   AF-A0A948BNQ2-F1
#
_cell.length_a   1.000
_cell.length_b   1.000
_cell.length_c   1.000
_cell.angle_alpha   90.00
_cell.angle_beta   90.00
_cell.angle_gamma   90.00
#
_symmetry.space_group_name_H-M   'P 1'
#
loop_
_entity.id
_entity.type
_entity.pdbx_description
1 polymer ?
#
loop_
_entity_poly.entity_id
_entity_poly.type
_entity_poly.pdbx_seq_one_letter_code
_entity_poly.pdbx_strand_id
1 'polypeptide(L)' 'MAEKKDLYKRVKIAGLIAFIPVLLFSSLFGGYFAGEFLVRKMGLPFYVTYICIGMTLLAAIKEIIRIIRISLKIERES' A
#
# COMPACT_ATOMS: atom_id res chain seq x y z
N MET A 1 -24.10 -9.36 23.31
CA MET A 1 -23.92 -8.29 22.30
C MET A 1 -22.49 -7.75 22.22
N ALA A 2 -21.71 -7.74 23.31
CA ALA A 2 -20.31 -7.30 23.32
C ALA A 2 -19.38 -8.18 22.46
N GLU A 3 -19.47 -9.51 22.55
CA GLU A 3 -18.61 -10.43 21.76
C GLU A 3 -18.73 -10.25 20.24
N LYS A 4 -19.94 -10.01 19.72
CA LYS A 4 -20.13 -9.80 18.27
C LYS A 4 -19.47 -8.51 17.78
N LYS A 5 -19.42 -7.46 18.63
CA LYS A 5 -18.77 -6.19 18.30
C LYS A 5 -17.25 -6.35 18.25
N ASP A 6 -16.65 -7.11 19.16
CA ASP A 6 -15.21 -7.34 19.16
C ASP A 6 -14.76 -8.27 18.04
N LEU A 7 -15.55 -9.29 17.71
CA LEU A 7 -15.31 -10.13 16.54
C LEU A 7 -15.32 -9.28 15.24
N TYR A 8 -16.30 -8.39 15.10
CA TYR A 8 -16.41 -7.50 13.94
C TYR A 8 -15.19 -6.57 13.80
N LYS A 9 -14.67 -6.03 14.92
CA LYS A 9 -13.45 -5.21 14.92
C LYS A 9 -12.23 -5.99 14.45
N ARG A 10 -12.04 -7.22 14.97
CA ARG A 10 -10.90 -8.07 14.58
C ARG A 10 -10.93 -8.41 13.10
N VAL A 11 -12.10 -8.75 12.55
CA VAL A 11 -12.28 -9.01 11.11
C VAL A 11 -11.99 -7.74 10.29
N LYS A 12 -12.43 -6.56 10.73
CA LYS A 12 -12.15 -5.29 10.05
C LYS A 12 -10.66 -4.95 10.02
N ILE A 13 -9.95 -5.15 11.13
CA ILE A 13 -8.49 -4.93 11.21
C ILE A 13 -7.74 -5.97 10.36
N ALA A 14 -8.15 -7.24 10.42
CA ALA A 14 -7.57 -8.30 9.59
C ALA A 14 -7.75 -8.01 8.10
N GLY A 15 -8.92 -7.50 7.68
CA GLY A 15 -9.15 -7.08 6.29
C GLY A 15 -8.24 -5.93 5.86
N LEU A 16 -8.02 -4.94 6.73
CA LEU A 16 -7.09 -3.83 6.46
C LEU A 16 -5.63 -4.30 6.34
N ILE A 17 -5.19 -5.21 7.20
CA ILE A 17 -3.84 -5.77 7.18
C ILE A 17 -3.63 -6.67 5.97
N ALA A 18 -4.63 -7.49 5.61
CA ALA A 18 -4.59 -8.35 4.44
C ALA A 18 -4.48 -7.58 3.11
N PHE A 19 -4.76 -6.27 3.12
CA PHE A 19 -4.59 -5.40 1.96
C PHE A 19 -3.13 -4.95 1.74
N ILE A 20 -2.27 -5.06 2.77
CA ILE A 20 -0.86 -4.62 2.70
C ILE A 20 -0.07 -5.34 1.60
N PRO A 21 -0.13 -6.69 1.46
CA PRO A 21 0.56 -7.38 0.36
C PRO A 21 0.09 -6.89 -1.02
N VAL A 22 -1.22 -6.64 -1.19
CA VAL A 22 -1.79 -6.16 -2.45
C VAL A 22 -1.28 -4.75 -2.78
N LEU A 23 -1.17 -3.88 -1.79
CA LEU A 23 -0.57 -2.55 -1.94
C LEU A 23 0.90 -2.61 -2.35
N LEU A 24 1.69 -3.49 -1.72
CA LEU A 24 3.10 -3.67 -2.08
C LEU A 24 3.25 -4.18 -3.51
N PHE A 25 2.51 -5.22 -3.88
CA PHE A 25 2.57 -5.75 -5.25
C PHE A 25 2.10 -4.72 -6.28
N SER A 26 0.95 -4.07 -6.06
CA SER A 26 0.43 -3.09 -7.01
C SER A 26 1.36 -1.86 -7.15
N SER A 27 2.05 -1.47 -6.09
CA SER A 27 3.01 -0.35 -6.16
C SER A 27 4.26 -0.70 -6.98
N LEU A 28 4.84 -1.89 -6.82
CA LEU A 28 5.99 -2.34 -7.60
C LEU A 28 5.66 -2.45 -9.09
N PHE A 29 4.52 -3.08 -9.40
CA PHE A 29 4.05 -3.18 -10.79
C PHE A 29 3.72 -1.80 -11.36
N GLY A 30 3.02 -0.95 -10.60
CA GLY A 30 2.70 0.42 -11.01
C GLY A 30 3.95 1.24 -11.32
N GLY A 31 4.98 1.15 -10.49
CA GLY A 31 6.27 1.83 -10.71
C GLY A 31 7.02 1.31 -11.93
N TYR A 32 7.04 0.00 -12.15
CA TYR A 32 7.65 -0.61 -13.32
C TYR A 32 6.96 -0.17 -14.61
N PHE A 33 5.63 -0.33 -14.69
CA PHE A 33 4.87 0.04 -15.88
C PHE A 33 4.91 1.54 -16.17
N ALA A 34 4.79 2.38 -15.14
CA ALA A 34 4.92 3.83 -15.30
C ALA A 34 6.32 4.21 -15.81
N GLY A 35 7.36 3.60 -15.24
CA GLY A 35 8.74 3.82 -15.66
C GLY A 35 9.02 3.36 -17.08
N GLU A 36 8.57 2.16 -17.45
CA GLU A 36 8.69 1.61 -18.81
C GLU A 36 7.94 2.47 -19.83
N PHE A 37 6.75 2.96 -19.47
CA PHE A 37 5.98 3.89 -20.30
C PHE A 37 6.74 5.21 -20.53
N LEU A 38 7.35 5.77 -19.49
CA LEU A 38 8.18 6.98 -19.57
C LEU A 38 9.42 6.76 -20.46
N VAL A 39 10.13 5.66 -20.28
CA VAL A 39 11.31 5.30 -21.10
C VAL A 39 10.93 5.15 -22.57
N ARG A 40 9.89 4.36 -22.87
CA ARG A 40 9.48 4.08 -24.26
C ARG A 40 8.87 5.29 -24.96
N LYS A 41 8.09 6.09 -24.24
CA LYS A 41 7.33 7.20 -24.86
C LYS A 41 8.10 8.50 -24.91
N MET A 42 8.99 8.76 -23.94
CA MET A 42 9.76 10.02 -23.84
C MET A 42 11.24 9.84 -24.14
N GLY A 43 11.70 8.62 -24.49
CA GLY A 43 13.11 8.35 -24.78
C GLY A 43 14.02 8.54 -23.57
N LEU A 44 13.47 8.44 -22.36
CA LEU A 44 14.20 8.64 -21.12
C LEU A 44 15.18 7.49 -20.85
N PRO A 45 16.27 7.74 -20.12
CA PRO A 45 17.23 6.69 -19.77
C PRO A 45 16.60 5.59 -18.91
N PHE A 46 17.08 4.36 -19.07
CA PHE A 46 16.58 3.16 -18.37
C PHE A 46 16.59 3.28 -16.83
N TYR A 47 17.47 4.11 -16.25
CA TYR A 47 17.48 4.29 -14.80
C TYR A 47 16.21 4.93 -14.25
N VAL A 48 15.44 5.62 -15.09
CA VAL A 48 14.16 6.26 -14.70
C VAL A 48 13.14 5.21 -14.22
N THR A 49 13.15 4.00 -14.79
CA THR A 49 12.27 2.91 -14.34
C THR A 49 12.56 2.51 -12.89
N TYR A 50 13.84 2.42 -12.50
CA TYR A 50 14.20 2.13 -11.10
C TYR A 50 13.79 3.27 -10.16
N ILE A 51 13.88 4.52 -10.60
CA ILE A 51 13.41 5.67 -9.82
C ILE A 51 11.89 5.60 -9.62
N CYS A 52 11.12 5.29 -10.67
CA CYS A 52 9.66 5.14 -10.57
C CYS A 52 9.26 4.01 -9.62
N ILE A 53 9.94 2.87 -9.67
CA ILE A 53 9.73 1.76 -8.72
C ILE A 53 10.06 2.21 -7.29
N GLY A 54 11.18 2.90 -7.08
CA GLY A 54 11.56 3.42 -5.77
C GLY A 54 10.53 4.41 -5.21
N MET A 55 10.05 5.36 -6.02
CA MET A 55 9.06 6.35 -5.58
C MET A 55 7.72 5.72 -5.24
N THR A 56 7.24 4.78 -6.06
CA THR A 56 5.97 4.09 -5.82
C THR A 56 6.03 3.18 -4.60
N LEU A 57 7.17 2.53 -4.34
CA LEU A 57 7.39 1.75 -3.12
C LEU A 57 7.38 2.65 -1.87
N LEU A 58 8.04 3.82 -1.91
CA LEU A 58 8.00 4.77 -0.80
C LEU A 58 6.58 5.29 -0.54
N ALA A 59 5.80 5.54 -1.59
CA ALA A 59 4.40 5.91 -1.46
C ALA A 59 3.58 4.79 -0.81
N ALA A 60 3.81 3.53 -1.20
CA ALA A 60 3.15 2.37 -0.59
C ALA A 60 3.50 2.22 0.89
N ILE A 61 4.77 2.41 1.28
CA ILE A 61 5.18 2.40 2.69
C ILE A 61 4.42 3.46 3.49
N LYS A 62 4.25 4.68 2.96
CA LYS A 62 3.48 5.75 3.63
C LYS A 62 2.00 5.35 3.80
N GLU A 63 1.39 4.73 2.80
CA GLU A 63 0.02 4.22 2.89
C GLU A 63 -0.09 3.06 3.91
N ILE A 64 0.87 2.14 3.95
CA ILE A 64 0.90 1.05 4.95
C ILE A 64 0.97 1.61 6.37
N ILE A 65 1.85 2.59 6.63
CA ILE A 65 1.94 3.25 7.93
C ILE A 65 0.60 3.91 8.29
N ARG A 66 -0.08 4.52 7.31
CA ARG A 66 -1.40 5.12 7.50
C ARG A 66 -2.46 4.07 7.86
N ILE A 67 -2.47 2.93 7.16
CA ILE A 67 -3.37 1.80 7.46
C ILE A 67 -3.13 1.28 8.87
N ILE A 68 -1.87 1.05 9.26
CA ILE A 68 -1.52 0.60 10.62
C ILE A 68 -1.99 1.61 11.67
N ARG A 69 -1.78 2.92 11.43
CA ARG A 69 -2.23 3.97 12.34
C ARG A 69 -3.76 3.99 12.48
N ILE A 70 -4.50 3.77 11.38
CA ILE A 70 -5.96 3.67 11.40
C ILE A 70 -6.40 2.43 12.19
N SER A 71 -5.76 1.28 11.97
CA SER A 71 -6.04 0.04 12.71
C SER A 71 -5.84 0.21 14.22
N LEU A 72 -4.73 0.82 14.64
CA LEU A 72 -4.45 1.13 16.05
C LEU A 72 -5.46 2.13 16.64
N LYS A 73 -5.93 3.10 15.85
CA LYS A 73 -6.95 4.04 16.30
C LYS A 73 -8.30 3.34 16.53
N ILE A 74 -8.69 2.44 15.63
CA ILE A 74 -9.91 1.61 15.78
C ILE A 74 -9.86 0.75 17.05
N GLU A 75 -8.67 0.23 17.37
CA GLU A 75 -8.45 -0.54 18.59
C GLU A 75 -8.57 0.32 19.87
N ARG A 76 -8.02 1.56 19.84
CA ARG A 76 -7.96 2.45 21.01
C ARG A 76 -9.28 3.21 21.31
N GLU A 77 -10.19 3.34 20.34
CA GLU A 77 -11.54 3.93 20.55
C GLU A 77 -12.56 2.93 21.15
N SER A 78 -12.09 1.76 21.60
CA SER A 78 -12.89 0.72 22.27
C SER A 78 -12.60 0.65 23.77
#